data_AF-A0A1F6DEK1-F1
#
_entry.id   AF-A0A1F6DEK1-F1
#
_cell.length_a   1.000
_cell.length_b   1.000
_cell.length_c   1.000
_cell.angle_alpha   90.00
_cell.angle_beta   90.00
_cell.angle_gamma   90.00
#
_symmetry.space_group_name_H-M   'P 1'
#
loop_
_entity.id
_entity.type
_entity.pdbx_description
1 polymer ?
#
loop_
_entity_poly.entity_id
_entity_poly.type
_entity_poly.pdbx_seq_one_letter_code
_entity_poly.pdbx_strand_id
1 'polypeptide(L)'
;MTGGIEEGQTPEEAARVEIREETGYKNLRLVAELSPFEAKFFHGPKGENRHAHFRSFLFELVDDERDEPSAEEQQKHESVWLGTDDLRQFRLPPGHRFVLDGAPR
;
A
#
# COMPACT_ATOMS: atom_id res chain seq x y z
N MET A 1 1.80 -1.94 0.37
CA MET A 1 2.04 -0.65 -0.28
C MET A 1 1.57 0.42 0.69
N THR A 2 2.39 1.45 0.93
CA THR A 2 2.05 2.52 1.87
C THR A 2 2.71 3.80 1.38
N GLY A 3 1.99 4.91 1.48
CA GLY A 3 2.44 6.18 0.96
C GLY A 3 2.12 7.37 1.85
N GLY A 4 2.58 8.54 1.44
CA GLY A 4 2.22 9.81 2.07
C GLY A 4 0.82 10.26 1.65
N ILE A 5 0.25 11.19 2.40
CA ILE A 5 -0.93 11.96 1.97
C ILE A 5 -0.44 13.37 1.70
N GLU A 6 -0.55 13.84 0.46
CA GLU A 6 -0.15 15.19 0.07
C GLU A 6 -1.23 16.23 0.39
N GLU A 7 -0.86 17.51 0.36
CA GLU A 7 -1.80 18.60 0.62
C GLU A 7 -2.97 18.57 -0.36
N GLY A 8 -4.19 18.59 0.19
CA GLY A 8 -5.42 18.56 -0.59
C GLY A 8 -5.90 17.16 -0.99
N GLN A 9 -5.15 16.10 -0.71
CA GLN A 9 -5.58 14.72 -0.94
C GLN A 9 -6.42 14.18 0.22
N THR A 10 -7.48 13.45 -0.11
CA THR A 10 -8.07 12.48 0.82
C THR A 10 -7.17 11.25 0.95
N PRO A 11 -7.29 10.46 2.04
CA PRO A 11 -6.49 9.25 2.21
C PRO A 11 -6.71 8.21 1.09
N GLU A 12 -7.90 8.13 0.51
CA GLU A 12 -8.18 7.22 -0.61
C GLU A 12 -7.50 7.70 -1.90
N GLU A 13 -7.56 9.00 -2.20
CA GLU A 13 -6.89 9.58 -3.37
C GLU A 13 -5.38 9.36 -3.30
N ALA A 14 -4.78 9.61 -2.13
CA ALA A 14 -3.36 9.33 -1.88
C ALA A 14 -3.02 7.85 -2.13
N ALA A 15 -3.83 6.91 -1.60
CA ALA A 15 -3.61 5.48 -1.82
C ALA A 15 -3.67 5.09 -3.31
N ARG A 16 -4.57 5.70 -4.09
CA ARG A 16 -4.68 5.45 -5.54
C ARG A 16 -3.49 5.99 -6.31
N VAL A 17 -2.99 7.18 -5.94
CA VAL A 17 -1.79 7.78 -6.55
C VAL A 17 -0.59 6.88 -6.29
N GLU A 18 -0.37 6.47 -5.05
CA GLU A 18 0.78 5.64 -4.65
C GLU A 18 0.76 4.26 -5.33
N ILE A 19 -0.42 3.61 -5.44
CA ILE A 19 -0.54 2.36 -6.22
C ILE A 19 -0.13 2.58 -7.68
N ARG A 20 -0.57 3.67 -8.30
CA ARG A 20 -0.23 3.98 -9.70
C ARG A 20 1.26 4.29 -9.86
N GLU A 21 1.87 5.04 -8.95
CA GLU A 21 3.28 5.41 -9.02
C GLU A 21 4.19 4.20 -8.80
N GLU A 22 3.91 3.36 -7.78
CA GLU A 22 4.75 2.22 -7.41
C GLU A 22 4.51 0.96 -8.27
N THR A 23 3.32 0.79 -8.87
CA THR A 23 2.98 -0.42 -9.67
C THR A 23 2.60 -0.16 -11.12
N GLY A 24 2.18 1.06 -11.45
CA GLY A 24 1.58 1.40 -12.73
C GLY A 24 0.08 1.15 -12.84
N TYR A 25 -0.52 0.28 -12.00
CA TYR A 25 -1.95 -0.04 -12.12
C TYR A 25 -2.82 1.19 -11.84
N LYS A 26 -3.77 1.46 -12.73
CA LYS A 26 -4.58 2.69 -12.70
C LYS A 26 -6.08 2.46 -12.54
N ASN A 27 -6.58 1.30 -12.95
CA ASN A 27 -8.01 1.00 -12.94
C ASN A 27 -8.38 0.22 -11.66
N LEU A 28 -8.68 0.97 -10.59
CA LEU A 28 -8.93 0.42 -9.25
C LEU A 28 -10.39 0.58 -8.81
N ARG A 29 -10.99 -0.50 -8.33
CA ARG A 29 -12.28 -0.50 -7.64
C ARG A 29 -12.08 -0.58 -6.14
N LEU A 30 -12.62 0.39 -5.38
CA LEU A 30 -12.61 0.31 -3.92
C LEU A 30 -13.60 -0.77 -3.45
N VAL A 31 -13.11 -1.73 -2.68
CA VAL A 31 -13.91 -2.80 -2.08
C VAL A 31 -14.30 -2.45 -0.65
N ALA A 32 -13.34 -1.98 0.14
CA ALA A 32 -13.56 -1.64 1.54
C ALA A 32 -12.52 -0.64 2.07
N GLU A 33 -12.95 0.24 2.97
CA GLU A 33 -12.04 0.84 3.95
C GLU A 33 -11.83 -0.16 5.08
N LEU A 34 -10.57 -0.47 5.38
CA LEU A 34 -10.18 -1.42 6.40
C LEU A 34 -9.82 -0.70 7.71
N SER A 35 -9.64 -1.45 8.80
CA SER A 35 -9.30 -0.86 10.08
C SER A 35 -8.01 -0.03 10.00
N PRO A 36 -8.00 1.20 10.53
CA PRO A 36 -6.77 1.98 10.65
C PRO A 36 -5.87 1.35 11.71
N PHE A 37 -4.58 1.64 11.63
CA PHE A 37 -3.61 1.26 12.67
C PHE A 37 -2.54 2.33 12.80
N GLU A 38 -1.78 2.25 13.89
CA GLU A 38 -0.60 3.09 14.10
C GLU A 38 0.66 2.23 14.28
N ALA A 39 1.80 2.78 13.90
CA ALA A 39 3.09 2.15 14.14
C ALA A 39 4.16 3.18 14.50
N LYS A 40 5.05 2.78 15.40
CA LYS A 40 6.26 3.53 15.74
C LYS A 40 7.49 2.78 15.22
N PHE A 41 8.27 3.42 14.37
CA PHE A 41 9.44 2.79 13.74
C PHE A 41 10.47 3.84 13.28
N PHE A 42 11.69 3.39 13.03
CA PHE A 42 12.72 4.21 12.40
C PHE A 42 12.62 4.06 10.87
N HIS A 43 12.40 5.18 10.16
CA HIS A 43 12.31 5.21 8.71
C HIS A 43 13.70 5.33 8.10
N GLY A 44 14.35 4.19 7.86
CA GLY A 44 15.73 4.10 7.35
C GLY A 44 16.06 5.09 6.22
N PRO A 45 15.30 5.13 5.11
CA PRO A 45 15.59 6.05 4.00
C PRO A 45 15.53 7.55 4.33
N LYS A 46 14.76 7.95 5.36
CA LYS A 46 14.64 9.36 5.77
C LYS A 46 15.43 9.66 7.05
N GLY A 47 16.03 8.65 7.68
CA GLY A 47 16.87 8.83 8.86
C GLY A 47 16.14 9.33 10.11
N GLU A 48 14.84 9.09 10.25
CA GLU A 48 14.02 9.67 11.32
C GLU A 48 13.10 8.63 12.01
N ASN A 49 12.79 8.86 13.29
CA ASN A 49 11.76 8.10 13.99
C ASN A 49 10.37 8.63 13.61
N ARG A 50 9.45 7.73 13.28
CA ARG A 50 8.07 8.05 12.96
C ARG A 50 7.09 7.41 13.91
N HIS A 51 6.03 8.14 14.21
CA HIS A 51 4.75 7.62 14.67
C HIS A 51 3.76 7.84 13.53
N ALA A 52 3.52 6.79 12.74
CA ALA A 52 2.68 6.85 11.56
C ALA A 52 1.26 6.40 11.91
N HIS A 53 0.26 7.14 11.41
CA HIS A 53 -1.15 6.81 11.48
C HIS A 53 -1.62 6.39 10.09
N PHE A 54 -1.99 5.12 9.92
CA PHE A 54 -2.32 4.54 8.63
C PHE A 54 -3.83 4.47 8.42
N ARG A 55 -4.26 4.87 7.22
CA ARG A 55 -5.59 4.58 6.67
C ARG A 55 -5.43 3.46 5.65
N SER A 56 -6.27 2.44 5.75
CA SER A 56 -6.09 1.18 5.04
C SER A 56 -7.27 0.96 4.09
N PHE A 57 -6.98 0.55 2.85
CA PHE A 57 -7.99 0.35 1.83
C PHE A 57 -7.75 -0.98 1.11
N LEU A 58 -8.83 -1.67 0.76
CA LEU A 58 -8.81 -2.82 -0.11
C LEU A 58 -9.32 -2.41 -1.49
N PHE A 59 -8.46 -2.58 -2.49
CA PHE A 59 -8.79 -2.36 -3.89
C PHE A 59 -8.76 -3.68 -4.66
N GLU A 60 -9.58 -3.75 -5.69
CA GLU A 60 -9.49 -4.74 -6.75
C GLU A 60 -9.10 -4.06 -8.06
N LEU A 61 -8.26 -4.74 -8.84
CA LEU A 61 -8.02 -4.35 -10.22
C LEU A 61 -9.27 -4.61 -11.05
N VAL A 62 -9.69 -3.61 -11.80
CA VAL A 62 -10.74 -3.78 -12.82
C VAL A 62 -10.17 -4.50 -14.04
N ASP A 63 -8.92 -4.20 -14.37
CA ASP A 63 -8.13 -4.81 -15.43
C ASP A 63 -6.62 -4.69 -15.11
N ASP A 64 -5.79 -5.30 -15.94
CA ASP A 64 -4.33 -5.26 -15.80
C ASP A 64 -3.69 -4.06 -16.52
N GLU A 65 -4.46 -3.04 -16.91
CA GLU A 65 -3.91 -1.88 -17.56
C GLU A 65 -3.01 -1.10 -16.59
N ARG A 66 -1.75 -0.93 -16.98
CA ARG A 66 -0.75 -0.26 -16.16
C ARG A 66 0.15 0.64 -16.99
N ASP A 67 0.56 1.75 -16.39
CA ASP A 67 1.63 2.58 -16.91
C ASP A 67 2.98 1.99 -16.48
N GLU A 68 4.07 2.28 -17.19
CA GLU A 68 5.40 1.87 -16.74
C GLU A 68 5.83 2.77 -15.56
N PRO A 69 6.16 2.22 -14.37
CA PRO A 69 6.64 3.03 -13.26
C PRO A 69 7.94 3.76 -13.63
N SER A 70 8.23 4.88 -12.97
CA SER A 70 9.46 5.63 -13.24
C SER A 70 10.70 4.78 -12.90
N ALA A 71 11.83 5.07 -13.55
CA ALA A 71 13.09 4.38 -13.24
C ALA A 71 13.53 4.56 -11.78
N GLU A 72 13.11 5.66 -11.13
CA GLU A 72 13.37 5.91 -9.71
C GLU A 72 12.53 4.99 -8.81
N GLU A 73 11.26 4.77 -9.15
CA GLU A 73 10.39 3.84 -8.40
C GLU A 73 10.86 2.39 -8.56
N GLN A 74 11.20 1.98 -9.78
CA GLN A 74 11.70 0.63 -10.06
C GLN A 74 13.02 0.31 -9.31
N GLN A 75 13.82 1.32 -8.98
CA GLN A 75 15.04 1.15 -8.20
C GLN A 75 14.79 0.99 -6.69
N LYS A 76 13.66 1.50 -6.19
CA LYS A 76 13.31 1.41 -4.77
C LYS A 76 12.75 0.02 -4.43
N HIS A 77 11.78 -0.45 -5.22
CA HIS A 77 11.05 -1.68 -4.92
C HIS A 77 10.61 -2.42 -6.20
N GLU A 78 10.44 -3.73 -6.08
CA GLU A 78 9.78 -4.56 -7.08
C GLU A 78 8.37 -4.93 -6.60
N SER A 79 7.36 -4.67 -7.43
CA SER A 79 5.97 -5.00 -7.15
C SER A 79 5.65 -6.42 -7.63
N VAL A 80 5.29 -7.30 -6.68
CA VAL A 80 4.97 -8.71 -6.96
C VAL A 80 3.56 -9.07 -6.49
N TRP A 81 2.89 -9.90 -7.27
CA TRP A 81 1.64 -10.55 -6.87
C TRP A 81 1.94 -11.80 -6.04
N LEU A 82 1.28 -11.93 -4.89
CA LEU A 82 1.39 -13.10 -4.03
C LEU A 82 0.04 -13.79 -3.94
N GLY A 83 0.05 -15.12 -4.05
CA GLY A 83 -1.14 -15.93 -3.78
C GLY A 83 -1.54 -15.82 -2.31
N THR A 84 -2.80 -16.16 -1.99
CA THR A 84 -3.30 -16.08 -0.61
C THR A 84 -2.50 -16.94 0.36
N ASP A 85 -2.02 -18.11 -0.08
CA ASP A 85 -1.21 -19.00 0.76
C ASP A 85 0.20 -18.42 1.00
N ASP A 86 0.80 -17.80 -0.02
CA ASP A 86 2.09 -17.11 0.11
C ASP A 86 1.96 -15.92 1.07
N LEU A 87 0.89 -15.13 0.95
CA LEU A 87 0.60 -14.01 1.85
C LEU A 87 0.49 -14.43 3.32
N ARG A 88 0.03 -15.65 3.62
CA ARG A 88 -0.03 -16.16 5.01
C ARG A 88 1.35 -16.44 5.57
N GLN A 89 2.28 -16.90 4.74
CA GLN A 89 3.64 -17.24 5.14
C GLN A 89 4.59 -16.04 5.08
N PHE A 90 4.25 -15.04 4.26
CA PHE A 90 5.07 -13.86 4.06
C PHE A 90 5.22 -13.05 5.35
N ARG A 91 6.45 -12.59 5.61
CA ARG A 91 6.76 -11.74 6.77
C ARG A 91 6.30 -10.31 6.54
N LEU A 92 5.03 -10.07 6.84
CA LEU A 92 4.46 -8.73 6.85
C LEU A 92 4.82 -7.97 8.14
N PRO A 93 4.98 -6.64 8.08
CA PRO A 93 4.98 -5.81 9.28
C PRO A 93 3.69 -6.05 10.10
N PRO A 94 3.74 -5.98 11.45
CA PRO A 94 2.58 -6.32 12.29
C PRO A 94 1.28 -5.61 11.93
N GLY A 95 1.35 -4.32 11.58
CA GLY A 95 0.17 -3.56 11.15
C GLY A 95 -0.44 -4.04 9.84
N HIS A 96 0.38 -4.48 8.88
CA HIS A 96 -0.12 -5.05 7.63
C HIS A 96 -0.79 -6.42 7.87
N ARG A 97 -0.22 -7.25 8.76
CA ARG A 97 -0.84 -8.51 9.18
C ARG A 97 -2.20 -8.27 9.85
N PHE A 98 -2.28 -7.32 10.76
CA PHE A 98 -3.53 -6.93 11.43
C PHE A 98 -4.62 -6.54 10.42
N VAL A 99 -4.29 -5.71 9.44
CA VAL A 99 -5.22 -5.28 8.39
C VAL A 99 -5.67 -6.46 7.52
N LEU A 100 -4.74 -7.31 7.10
CA LEU A 100 -5.04 -8.48 6.27
C LEU A 100 -5.94 -9.49 6.98
N ASP A 101 -5.70 -9.77 8.26
CA ASP A 101 -6.47 -10.74 9.03
C ASP A 101 -7.91 -10.24 9.33
N GLY A 102 -8.11 -8.92 9.32
CA GLY A 102 -9.41 -8.26 9.50
C GLY A 102 -10.16 -7.96 8.19
N ALA A 103 -9.56 -8.21 7.03
CA ALA A 103 -10.20 -7.94 5.73
C ALA A 103 -11.36 -8.90 5.46
N PRO A 104 -12.42 -8.45 4.74
CA PRO A 104 -13.48 -9.34 4.29
C PRO A 104 -12.92 -10.46 3.39
N ARG A 105 -13.45 -11.67 3.54
CA ARG A 105 -13.08 -12.85 2.74
C ARG A 105 -14.06 -13.09 1.61
#